data_AF-R4G105-F1
#
_entry.id   AF-R4G105-F1
#
_cell.length_a   1.000
_cell.length_b   1.000
_cell.length_c   1.000
_cell.angle_alpha   90.00
_cell.angle_beta   90.00
_cell.angle_gamma   90.00
#
_symmetry.space_group_name_H-M   'P 1'
#
loop_
_entity.id
_entity.type
_entity.pdbx_description
1 polymer ?
#
loop_
_entity_poly.entity_id
_entity_poly.type
_entity_poly.pdbx_seq_one_letter_code
_entity_poly.pdbx_strand_id
1 'polypeptide(L)'
;MKRELREELGIVVDIYDEPLFEIDVFIEGKSDSFISREIYYKITIQSDTILSIENMTEKEKDTFIDLKWWSKEELKKIKNFAPREILNYF
;
A
#
# COMPACT_ATOMS: atom_id res chain seq x y z
N MET A 1 -9.36 4.80 -1.06
CA MET A 1 -8.00 5.27 -1.43
C MET A 1 -7.78 6.76 -1.19
N LYS A 2 -8.36 7.73 -1.94
CA LYS A 2 -8.09 9.18 -1.70
C LYS A 2 -8.28 9.59 -0.22
N ARG A 3 -9.34 9.07 0.41
CA ARG A 3 -9.59 9.22 1.84
C ARG A 3 -8.44 8.66 2.70
N GLU A 4 -8.04 7.40 2.47
CA GLU A 4 -6.95 6.76 3.23
C GLU A 4 -5.63 7.52 3.10
N LEU A 5 -5.26 7.98 1.89
CA LEU A 5 -4.02 8.75 1.72
C LEU A 5 -4.01 10.04 2.55
N ARG A 6 -5.18 10.67 2.72
CA ARG A 6 -5.34 11.85 3.57
C ARG A 6 -5.27 11.49 5.06
N GLU A 7 -5.95 10.43 5.45
CA GLU A 7 -6.07 10.01 6.85
C GLU A 7 -4.80 9.37 7.37
N GLU A 8 -4.14 8.54 6.58
CA GLU A 8 -2.94 7.82 6.99
C GLU A 8 -1.64 8.60 6.72
N LEU A 9 -1.58 9.39 5.63
CA LEU A 9 -0.34 10.01 5.18
C LEU A 9 -0.42 11.54 5.06
N GLY A 10 -1.58 12.15 5.30
CA GLY A 10 -1.79 13.59 5.12
C GLY A 10 -1.70 14.06 3.67
N ILE A 11 -1.70 13.14 2.70
CA ILE A 11 -1.53 13.46 1.28
C ILE A 11 -2.88 13.83 0.68
N VAL A 12 -2.95 15.02 0.06
CA VAL A 12 -4.08 15.43 -0.77
C VAL A 12 -3.66 15.38 -2.23
N VAL A 13 -4.09 14.32 -2.91
CA VAL A 13 -3.81 14.11 -4.32
C VAL A 13 -5.09 13.81 -5.08
N ASP A 14 -5.12 14.28 -6.31
CA ASP A 14 -6.06 13.75 -7.26
C ASP A 14 -5.47 12.53 -7.96
N ILE A 15 -6.31 11.52 -8.07
CA ILE A 15 -6.01 10.24 -8.69
C ILE A 15 -6.88 10.26 -9.93
N TYR A 16 -6.22 10.56 -11.05
CA TYR A 16 -6.84 10.66 -12.36
C TYR A 16 -6.58 9.41 -13.22
N ASP A 17 -5.61 8.59 -12.81
CA ASP A 17 -5.17 7.43 -13.56
C ASP A 17 -5.94 6.17 -13.17
N GLU A 18 -6.11 5.28 -14.15
CA GLU A 18 -6.60 3.92 -13.92
C GLU A 18 -5.63 3.12 -13.03
N PRO A 19 -6.12 2.09 -12.32
CA PRO A 19 -5.26 1.17 -11.59
C PRO A 19 -4.15 0.62 -12.48
N LEU A 20 -2.92 0.55 -11.96
CA LEU A 20 -1.83 -0.12 -12.66
C LEU A 20 -2.01 -1.63 -12.67
N PHE A 21 -2.62 -2.16 -11.62
CA PHE A 21 -2.73 -3.60 -11.40
C PHE A 21 -3.84 -3.91 -10.41
N GLU A 22 -4.49 -5.05 -10.62
CA GLU A 22 -5.53 -5.58 -9.75
C GLU A 22 -5.31 -7.07 -9.55
N ILE A 23 -5.47 -7.56 -8.32
CA ILE A 23 -5.30 -8.97 -7.98
C ILE A 23 -6.24 -9.40 -6.86
N ASP A 24 -6.74 -10.63 -6.97
CA ASP A 24 -7.37 -11.35 -5.86
C ASP A 24 -6.34 -12.21 -5.13
N VAL A 25 -6.20 -11.98 -3.84
CA VAL A 25 -5.37 -12.79 -2.95
C VAL A 25 -6.29 -13.56 -2.02
N PHE A 26 -6.22 -14.89 -2.10
CA PHE A 26 -6.89 -15.74 -1.12
C PHE A 26 -6.05 -15.77 0.17
N ILE A 27 -6.68 -15.46 1.30
CA ILE A 27 -6.01 -15.40 2.60
C ILE A 27 -6.73 -16.36 3.56
N GLU A 28 -5.98 -17.31 4.09
CA GLU A 28 -6.44 -18.16 5.19
C GLU A 28 -6.33 -17.39 6.51
N GLY A 29 -7.46 -16.87 6.98
CA GLY A 29 -7.55 -16.21 8.27
C GLY A 29 -7.56 -17.20 9.44
N LYS A 30 -7.38 -16.70 10.67
CA LYS A 30 -7.39 -17.53 11.88
C LYS A 30 -8.74 -18.19 12.16
N SER A 31 -9.83 -17.57 11.73
CA SER A 31 -11.21 -18.04 11.95
C SER A 31 -11.88 -18.49 10.66
N ASP A 32 -11.71 -17.72 9.59
CA ASP A 32 -12.28 -17.99 8.27
C ASP A 32 -11.34 -17.51 7.17
N SER A 33 -11.38 -18.18 6.03
CA SER A 33 -10.68 -17.72 4.82
C SER A 33 -11.49 -16.66 4.09
N PHE A 34 -10.81 -15.72 3.45
CA PHE A 34 -11.44 -14.66 2.68
C PHE A 34 -10.61 -14.31 1.43
N ILE A 35 -11.25 -13.64 0.47
CA ILE A 35 -10.57 -13.09 -0.70
C ILE A 35 -10.35 -11.59 -0.46
N SER A 36 -9.09 -11.16 -0.52
CA SER A 36 -8.71 -9.76 -0.53
C SER A 36 -8.52 -9.30 -1.97
N ARG A 37 -9.30 -8.31 -2.40
CA ARG A 37 -9.08 -7.64 -3.69
C ARG A 37 -8.13 -6.47 -3.50
N GLU A 38 -6.94 -6.57 -4.08
CA GLU A 38 -5.92 -5.54 -4.01
C GLU A 38 -5.84 -4.77 -5.33
N ILE A 39 -5.89 -3.43 -5.24
CA ILE A 39 -5.88 -2.53 -6.38
C ILE A 39 -4.71 -1.56 -6.19
N TYR A 40 -3.77 -1.59 -7.13
CA TYR A 40 -2.52 -0.85 -7.05
C TYR A 40 -2.56 0.38 -7.96
N TYR A 41 -2.24 1.54 -7.40
CA TYR A 41 -2.18 2.80 -8.12
C TYR A 41 -0.77 3.38 -8.06
N LYS A 42 -0.38 4.08 -9.11
CA LYS A 42 0.79 4.96 -9.08
C LYS A 42 0.32 6.38 -8.80
N ILE A 43 0.83 6.95 -7.73
CA ILE A 43 0.53 8.31 -7.32
C ILE A 43 1.78 9.15 -7.50
N THR A 44 1.63 10.33 -8.09
CA THR A 44 2.71 11.30 -8.22
C THR A 44 2.46 12.43 -7.24
N ILE A 45 3.43 12.70 -6.38
CA ILE A 45 3.41 13.81 -5.41
C ILE A 45 4.59 14.75 -5.65
N GLN A 46 4.49 15.98 -5.15
CA GLN A 46 5.63 16.91 -5.18
C GLN A 46 6.72 16.43 -4.22
N SER A 47 7.99 16.64 -4.57
CA SER A 47 9.13 16.12 -3.80
C SER A 47 9.25 16.71 -2.40
N ASP A 48 8.67 17.88 -2.16
CA ASP A 48 8.59 18.59 -0.87
C ASP A 48 7.30 18.27 -0.10
N THR A 49 6.49 17.32 -0.57
CA THR A 49 5.29 16.87 0.17
C THR A 49 5.71 16.25 1.50
N ILE A 50 5.24 16.85 2.59
CA ILE A 50 5.45 16.32 3.94
C ILE A 50 4.38 15.25 4.21
N LEU A 51 4.84 14.05 4.56
CA LEU A 51 3.96 12.97 5.00
C LEU A 51 3.67 13.11 6.49
N SER A 52 2.41 12.95 6.89
CA SER A 52 2.00 12.97 8.29
C SER A 52 1.14 11.76 8.62
N ILE A 53 1.58 11.00 9.61
CA ILE A 53 0.84 9.86 10.19
C ILE A 53 -0.01 10.27 11.39
N GLU A 54 -0.08 11.57 11.71
CA GLU A 54 -0.77 12.07 12.91
C GLU A 54 -2.28 11.79 12.87
N ASN A 55 -2.84 11.80 11.66
CA ASN A 55 -4.27 11.63 11.39
C ASN A 55 -4.72 10.16 11.41
N MET A 56 -3.79 9.19 11.52
CA MET A 56 -4.12 7.78 11.68
C MET A 56 -4.96 7.57 12.96
N THR A 57 -5.93 6.67 12.88
CA THR A 57 -6.65 6.16 14.05
C THR A 57 -5.69 5.41 14.98
N GLU A 58 -6.06 5.26 16.26
CA GLU A 58 -5.27 4.49 17.24
C GLU A 58 -4.96 3.07 16.75
N LYS A 59 -5.94 2.39 16.14
CA LYS A 59 -5.76 1.03 15.61
C LYS A 59 -4.76 0.97 14.46
N GLU A 60 -4.75 1.97 13.58
CA GLU A 60 -3.79 2.04 12.47
C GLU A 60 -2.39 2.29 13.00
N LYS A 61 -2.24 3.20 13.97
CA LYS A 61 -0.96 3.48 14.65
C LYS A 61 -0.40 2.23 15.32
N ASP A 62 -1.24 1.43 15.97
CA ASP A 62 -0.83 0.17 16.61
C ASP A 62 -0.31 -0.87 15.61
N THR A 63 -0.76 -0.81 14.35
CA THR A 63 -0.34 -1.72 13.27
C THR A 63 0.75 -1.15 12.37
N PHE A 64 1.03 0.15 12.47
CA PHE A 64 2.02 0.83 11.67
C PHE A 64 3.44 0.46 12.13
N ILE A 65 4.25 -0.06 11.21
CA ILE A 65 5.59 -0.56 11.52
C ILE A 65 6.64 0.51 11.25
N ASP A 66 6.68 1.04 10.02
CA ASP A 66 7.69 2.00 9.58
C ASP A 66 7.25 2.72 8.29
N LEU A 67 7.80 3.92 8.05
CA LEU A 67 7.67 4.68 6.81
C LEU A 67 9.06 4.99 6.26
N LYS A 68 9.36 4.39 5.09
CA LYS A 68 10.65 4.55 4.43
C LYS A 68 10.49 4.90 2.96
N TRP A 69 11.29 5.88 2.51
CA TRP A 69 11.53 6.11 1.09
C TRP A 69 12.55 5.12 0.54
N TRP A 70 12.15 4.39 -0.50
CA TRP A 70 13.02 3.41 -1.16
C TRP A 70 13.54 3.94 -2.49
N SER A 71 14.83 3.78 -2.73
CA SER A 71 15.38 3.91 -4.08
C SER A 71 14.96 2.72 -4.94
N LYS A 72 14.92 2.92 -6.27
CA LYS A 72 14.66 1.83 -7.23
C LYS A 72 15.66 0.69 -7.11
N GLU A 73 16.90 0.99 -6.75
CA GLU A 73 17.96 -0.02 -6.58
C GLU A 73 17.77 -0.86 -5.32
N GLU A 74 17.33 -0.26 -4.21
CA GLU A 74 16.99 -1.00 -3.00
C GLU A 74 15.81 -1.93 -3.25
N LEU A 75 14.75 -1.44 -3.91
CA LEU A 75 13.56 -2.26 -4.23
C LEU A 75 13.95 -3.53 -5.02
N LYS A 76 14.85 -3.41 -6.00
CA LYS A 76 15.33 -4.55 -6.80
C LYS A 76 16.10 -5.60 -5.99
N LYS A 77 16.67 -5.22 -4.84
CA LYS A 77 17.44 -6.13 -3.97
C LYS A 77 16.55 -6.86 -2.95
N ILE A 78 15.32 -6.40 -2.74
CA ILE A 78 14.37 -7.03 -1.83
C ILE A 78 13.85 -8.32 -2.48
N LYS A 79 14.19 -9.47 -1.88
CA LYS A 79 13.79 -10.78 -2.41
C LYS A 79 12.31 -11.10 -2.21
N ASN A 80 11.60 -10.39 -1.32
CA ASN A 80 10.21 -10.66 -0.94
C ASN A 80 9.39 -9.36 -0.86
N PHE A 81 9.16 -8.72 -2.01
CA PHE A 81 8.40 -7.46 -2.06
C PHE A 81 6.88 -7.67 -2.15
N ALA A 82 6.41 -8.90 -2.35
CA ALA A 82 5.00 -9.23 -2.57
C ALA A 82 4.50 -10.30 -1.59
N PRO A 83 3.17 -10.41 -1.37
CA PRO A 83 2.58 -11.57 -0.72
C PRO A 83 3.07 -12.85 -1.42
N ARG A 84 3.67 -13.76 -0.66
CA ARG A 84 4.42 -14.93 -1.18
C ARG A 84 3.55 -16.05 -1.79
N GLU A 85 2.25 -15.81 -1.99
CA GLU A 85 1.29 -16.81 -2.47
C GLU A 85 0.50 -16.33 -3.69
N ILE A 86 1.11 -15.52 -4.55
CA ILE A 86 0.60 -15.26 -5.90
C ILE A 86 0.94 -16.48 -6.77
N LEU A 87 0.08 -17.49 -6.75
CA LEU A 87 0.11 -18.58 -7.72
C LEU A 87 -0.20 -18.02 -9.12
N ASN A 88 0.74 -18.22 -10.04
CA ASN A 88 0.70 -17.88 -11.47
C ASN A 88 0.91 -16.40 -11.83
N TYR A 89 2.16 -16.06 -12.14
CA TYR A 89 2.44 -15.02 -13.13
C TYR A 89 2.86 -15.71 -14.43
N PHE A 90 2.10 -15.45 -15.50
CA PHE A 90 2.41 -15.86 -16.88
C PHE A 90 3.56 -15.04 -17.48
#